data_AF-A0A2E7MXT3-F1
#
_entry.id   AF-A0A2E7MXT3-F1
#
_cell.length_a   1.000
_cell.length_b   1.000
_cell.length_c   1.000
_cell.angle_alpha   90.00
_cell.angle_beta   90.00
_cell.angle_gamma   90.00
#
_symmetry.space_group_name_H-M   'P 1'
#
loop_
_entity.id
_entity.type
_entity.pdbx_description
1 polymer ?
#
loop_
_entity_poly.entity_id
_entity_poly.type
_entity_poly.pdbx_seq_one_letter_code
_entity_poly.pdbx_strand_id
1 'polypeptide(L)' 'MGYKILNIDPEFKAQFTERQGLEGPFFYDGNDVLYYDPREGSYLCPRTDTYLSYDEYVGRTEKG' A
#
# COMPACT_ATOMS: atom_id res chain seq x y z
N MET A 1 -13.90 14.93 12.42
CA MET A 1 -13.44 14.17 11.24
C MET A 1 -12.05 14.70 10.89
N GLY A 2 -10.99 14.01 11.33
CA GLY A 2 -9.61 14.41 11.06
C GLY A 2 -9.11 13.72 9.79
N TYR A 3 -8.32 14.42 8.98
CA TYR A 3 -7.55 13.81 7.90
C TYR A 3 -6.14 13.51 8.42
N LYS A 4 -5.62 12.31 8.16
CA LYS A 4 -4.21 11.99 8.46
C LYS A 4 -3.37 12.46 7.28
N ILE A 5 -2.49 13.44 7.50
CA ILE A 5 -1.49 13.79 6.51
C ILE A 5 -0.44 12.69 6.55
N LEU A 6 -0.29 11.97 5.44
CA LEU A 6 0.75 10.96 5.30
C LEU A 6 2.06 11.66 4.95
N ASN A 7 3.12 11.35 5.71
CA ASN A 7 4.45 11.86 5.39
C ASN A 7 5.10 10.96 4.33
N ILE A 8 4.75 11.20 3.07
CA ILE A 8 5.26 10.43 1.92
C ILE A 8 6.15 11.31 1.08
N ASP A 9 7.29 10.77 0.70
CA ASP A 9 8.21 11.41 -0.21
C ASP A 9 7.60 11.53 -1.63
N PRO A 10 7.64 12.71 -2.26
CA PRO A 10 7.03 12.91 -3.57
C PRO A 10 7.70 12.06 -4.67
N GLU A 11 9.00 11.79 -4.58
CA GLU A 11 9.71 10.93 -5.53
C GLU A 11 9.33 9.46 -5.33
N PHE A 12 9.11 9.04 -4.08
CA PHE A 12 8.55 7.71 -3.79
C PHE A 12 7.16 7.56 -4.41
N LYS A 13 6.27 8.52 -4.16
CA LYS A 13 4.92 8.50 -4.71
C LYS A 13 4.90 8.43 -6.24
N ALA A 14 5.81 9.15 -6.90
CA ALA A 14 5.90 9.19 -8.37
C ALA A 14 6.30 7.83 -9.00
N GLN A 15 6.98 6.95 -8.25
CA GLN A 15 7.39 5.63 -8.75
C GLN A 15 6.24 4.61 -8.80
N PHE A 16 5.15 4.84 -8.06
CA PHE A 16 4.03 3.91 -7.97
C PHE A 16 2.80 4.50 -8.63
N THR A 17 2.39 3.89 -9.74
CA THR A 17 1.18 4.26 -10.48
C THR A 17 0.14 3.16 -10.37
N GLU A 18 -1.07 3.42 -10.87
CA GLU A 18 -2.07 2.38 -11.08
C GLU A 18 -1.49 1.21 -11.92
N ARG A 19 -1.90 -0.02 -11.59
CA ARG A 19 -1.48 -1.24 -12.27
C ARG A 19 -2.72 -1.95 -12.79
N GLN A 20 -2.66 -2.45 -14.03
CA GLN A 20 -3.81 -3.13 -14.63
C GLN A 20 -4.16 -4.40 -13.85
N GLY A 21 -5.39 -4.48 -13.33
CA GLY A 21 -5.89 -5.63 -12.59
C GLY A 21 -5.65 -5.59 -11.07
N LEU A 22 -4.99 -4.56 -10.57
CA LEU A 22 -4.80 -4.32 -9.13
C LEU A 22 -5.44 -2.99 -8.73
N GLU A 23 -6.01 -2.93 -7.53
CA GLU A 23 -6.51 -1.70 -6.93
C GLU A 23 -5.39 -1.01 -6.14
N GLY A 24 -5.24 0.31 -6.31
CA GLY A 24 -4.16 1.08 -5.68
C GLY A 24 -3.55 2.10 -6.65
N PRO A 25 -2.42 2.74 -6.30
CA PRO A 25 -1.54 2.50 -5.16
C PRO A 25 -2.08 3.05 -3.82
N PHE A 26 -2.12 2.21 -2.79
CA PHE A 26 -2.45 2.64 -1.42
C PHE A 26 -1.19 3.05 -0.70
N PHE A 27 -1.05 4.34 -0.38
CA PHE A 27 0.08 4.84 0.36
C PHE A 27 -0.18 4.87 1.86
N TYR A 28 0.85 4.55 2.64
CA TYR A 28 0.83 4.59 4.09
C TYR A 28 2.00 5.43 4.61
N ASP A 29 1.96 5.72 5.92
CA ASP A 29 3.03 6.47 6.57
C ASP A 29 4.36 5.69 6.52
N GLY A 30 5.48 6.42 6.45
CA GLY A 30 6.81 5.81 6.35
C GLY A 30 7.19 5.33 4.95
N ASN A 31 6.72 5.99 3.89
CA ASN A 31 7.01 5.63 2.50
C ASN A 31 6.68 4.16 2.20
N ASP A 32 5.46 3.74 2.55
CA ASP A 32 4.97 2.42 2.22
C ASP A 32 3.84 2.48 1.20
N VAL A 33 3.74 1.44 0.39
CA VAL A 33 2.76 1.35 -0.69
C VAL A 33 2.32 -0.10 -0.88
N LEU A 34 1.03 -0.31 -1.06
CA LEU A 34 0.45 -1.62 -1.35
C LEU A 34 -0.53 -1.53 -2.51
N TYR A 35 -0.71 -2.66 -3.18
CA TYR A 35 -1.73 -2.88 -4.18
C TYR A 35 -2.64 -4.00 -3.73
N TYR A 36 -3.95 -3.85 -3.85
CA TYR A 36 -4.89 -4.91 -3.56
C TYR A 36 -5.19 -5.70 -4.83
N ASP A 37 -5.03 -7.02 -4.78
CA ASP A 37 -5.41 -7.93 -5.85
C ASP A 37 -6.82 -8.48 -5.57
N PRO A 38 -7.85 -8.05 -6.32
CA PRO A 38 -9.22 -8.54 -6.12
C PRO A 38 -9.42 -9.99 -6.61
N ARG A 39 -8.50 -10.55 -7.40
CA ARG A 39 -8.56 -11.93 -7.90
C ARG A 39 -8.09 -12.91 -6.83
N GLU A 40 -7.01 -12.56 -6.14
CA GLU A 40 -6.45 -13.37 -5.04
C GLU A 40 -7.01 -12.97 -3.66
N GLY A 41 -7.55 -11.76 -3.51
CA GLY A 41 -8.05 -11.22 -2.25
C GLY A 41 -6.93 -10.84 -1.26
N SER A 42 -5.75 -10.45 -1.78
CA SER A 42 -4.54 -10.20 -0.99
C SER A 42 -3.87 -8.88 -1.37
N TYR A 43 -3.00 -8.35 -0.50
CA TYR A 43 -2.28 -7.11 -0.73
C TYR A 43 -0.86 -7.38 -1.25
N LEU A 44 -0.60 -7.06 -2.50
CA LEU A 44 0.74 -7.10 -3.08
C LEU A 44 1.59 -5.92 -2.59
N CYS A 45 2.74 -6.25 -2.00
CA CYS A 45 3.80 -5.28 -1.71
C CYS A 45 4.74 -5.19 -2.91
N PRO A 46 4.75 -4.07 -3.67
CA PRO A 46 5.59 -3.91 -4.86
C PRO A 46 7.08 -3.77 -4.54
N ARG A 47 7.45 -3.53 -3.27
CA ARG A 47 8.86 -3.41 -2.85
C ARG A 47 9.51 -4.76 -2.57
N THR A 48 8.75 -5.68 -1.99
CA THR A 48 9.23 -7.03 -1.64
C THR A 48 8.74 -8.10 -2.62
N ASP A 49 7.85 -7.74 -3.54
CA ASP A 49 7.19 -8.66 -4.47
C ASP A 49 6.47 -9.83 -3.76
N THR A 50 5.90 -9.54 -2.60
CA THR A 50 5.20 -10.52 -1.75
C THR A 50 3.75 -10.13 -1.56
N TYR A 51 2.86 -11.13 -1.56
CA TYR A 51 1.48 -10.96 -1.14
C TYR A 51 1.38 -11.00 0.38
N LEU A 52 0.59 -10.09 0.92
CA LEU A 52 0.25 -9.97 2.33
C LEU A 52 -1.22 -10.33 2.49
N SER A 53 -1.52 -11.12 3.52
CA SER A 53 -2.90 -11.33 3.95
C SER A 53 -3.47 -10.06 4.58
N TYR A 54 -4.80 -9.96 4.68
CA TYR A 54 -5.46 -8.83 5.34
C TYR A 54 -4.95 -8.60 6.77
N ASP A 55 -4.71 -9.67 7.53
CA ASP A 55 -4.18 -9.58 8.91
C ASP A 55 -2.76 -8.96 8.95
N GLU A 56 -1.87 -9.37 8.05
CA GLU A 56 -0.52 -8.79 7.94
C GLU A 56 -0.57 -7.34 7.48
N TYR A 57 -1.47 -7.03 6.55
CA TYR A 57 -1.74 -5.67 6.11
C TYR A 57 -2.18 -4.77 7.28
N VAL A 58 -3.15 -5.23 8.08
CA VAL A 58 -3.64 -4.51 9.26
C VAL A 58 -2.51 -4.31 10.27
N GLY A 59 -1.82 -5.39 10.66
CA GLY A 59 -0.70 -5.29 11.61
C GLY A 59 0.47 -4.41 11.13
N ARG A 60 0.65 -4.28 9.80
CA ARG A 60 1.64 -3.40 9.19
C ARG A 60 1.24 -1.93 9.24
N THR A 61 -0.06 -1.64 9.06
CA THR A 61 -0.58 -0.26 9.02
C THR A 61 -0.94 0.32 10.38
N GLU A 62 -1.22 -0.53 11.37
CA GLU A 62 -1.53 -0.12 12.75
C GLU A 62 -0.29 0.39 13.53
N LYS A 63 0.93 0.11 13.06
CA LYS A 63 2.17 0.55 13.74
C LYS A 63 2.55 2.01 13.48
N GLY A 64 1.70 2.80 12.82
CA GLY A 64 1.96 4.20 12.44
C GLY A 64 1.18 5.25 13.21
#